data_AF-A7SSP4-F1
#
_entry.id   AF-A7SSP4-F1
#
_cell.length_a   1.000
_cell.length_b   1.000
_cell.length_c   1.000
_cell.angle_alpha   90.00
_cell.angle_beta   90.00
_cell.angle_gamma   90.00
#
_symmetry.space_group_name_H-M   'P 1'
#
loop_
_entity.id
_entity.type
_entity.pdbx_description
1 polymer ?
#
loop_
_entity_poly.entity_id
_entity_poly.type
_entity_poly.pdbx_seq_one_letter_code
_entity_poly.pdbx_strand_id
1 'polypeptide(L)' 'FKTLFVTWIRANLKVPISLSLWDKCLDVLSSLTHWEEVIAEWNTTLQTLTRVLARTVYNLDLDDLPLDRLSEQKRKRRR' A
#
# COMPACT_ATOMS: atom_id res chain seq x y z
N PHE A 1 -0.98 -13.24 -10.12
CA PHE A 1 -1.58 -14.13 -9.11
C PHE A 1 -2.14 -13.26 -7.98
N LYS A 2 -3.23 -12.51 -8.23
CA LYS A 2 -3.68 -11.37 -7.37
C LYS A 2 -4.26 -11.73 -5.99
N THR A 3 -4.23 -12.97 -5.53
CA THR A 3 -5.26 -13.45 -4.61
C THR A 3 -4.84 -13.57 -3.15
N LEU A 4 -3.65 -14.03 -2.80
CA LEU A 4 -3.35 -14.30 -1.38
C LEU A 4 -3.26 -13.00 -0.57
N PHE A 5 -2.33 -12.11 -0.94
CA PHE A 5 -2.07 -10.86 -0.21
C PHE A 5 -3.28 -9.92 -0.24
N VAL A 6 -3.91 -9.74 -1.41
CA VAL A 6 -5.10 -8.86 -1.56
C VAL A 6 -6.31 -9.39 -0.77
N THR A 7 -6.57 -10.70 -0.78
CA THR A 7 -7.69 -11.27 -0.02
C THR A 7 -7.43 -11.12 1.48
N TRP A 8 -6.19 -11.29 1.91
CA TRP A 8 -5.81 -11.13 3.32
C TRP A 8 -5.97 -9.68 3.79
N ILE A 9 -5.51 -8.71 3.00
CA ILE A 9 -5.75 -7.28 3.25
C ILE A 9 -7.24 -7.00 3.42
N ARG A 10 -8.09 -7.50 2.50
CA ARG A 10 -9.54 -7.31 2.58
C ARG A 10 -10.14 -7.94 3.84
N ALA A 11 -9.61 -9.07 4.31
CA ALA A 11 -10.05 -9.69 5.55
C ALA A 11 -9.72 -8.82 6.78
N ASN A 12 -8.51 -8.26 6.87
CA ASN A 12 -8.11 -7.37 7.99
C ASN A 12 -8.96 -6.11 8.08
N LEU A 13 -9.38 -5.58 6.93
CA LEU A 13 -10.23 -4.39 6.90
C LEU A 13 -11.67 -4.66 7.37
N LYS A 14 -12.09 -5.94 7.44
CA LYS A 14 -13.48 -6.33 7.77
C LYS A 14 -13.63 -6.98 9.13
N VAL A 15 -12.60 -7.69 9.60
CA VAL A 15 -12.66 -8.49 10.83
C VAL A 15 -11.33 -8.36 11.58
N PRO A 16 -11.34 -8.19 12.91
CA PRO A 16 -10.12 -8.28 13.70
C PRO A 16 -9.50 -9.67 13.55
N ILE A 17 -8.23 -9.73 13.17
CA ILE A 17 -7.48 -10.98 13.00
C ILE A 17 -6.66 -11.26 14.26
N SER A 18 -6.67 -12.51 14.74
CA SER A 18 -5.82 -12.91 15.86
C SER A 18 -4.34 -12.91 15.47
N LEU A 19 -3.46 -12.60 16.43
CA LEU A 19 -2.01 -12.63 16.23
C LEU A 19 -1.53 -14.00 15.71
N SER A 20 -2.09 -15.09 16.22
CA SER A 20 -1.74 -16.44 15.77
C SER A 20 -2.09 -16.72 14.29
N LEU A 21 -3.11 -16.08 13.74
CA LEU A 21 -3.45 -16.20 12.33
C LEU A 21 -2.58 -15.28 11.47
N TRP A 22 -2.21 -14.12 12.02
CA TRP A 22 -1.22 -13.23 11.44
C TRP A 22 0.14 -13.94 11.28
N ASP A 23 0.64 -14.58 12.32
CA ASP A 23 1.94 -15.27 12.29
C ASP A 23 1.97 -16.37 11.22
N LYS A 24 0.91 -17.19 11.16
CA LYS A 24 0.76 -18.21 10.09
C LYS A 24 0.72 -17.60 8.70
N CYS A 25 0.07 -16.45 8.53
CA CYS A 25 0.07 -15.76 7.25
C CYS A 25 1.47 -15.24 6.91
N LEU A 26 2.17 -14.67 7.89
CA LEU A 26 3.51 -14.14 7.72
C LEU A 26 4.49 -15.25 7.33
N ASP A 27 4.36 -16.45 7.90
CA ASP A 27 5.16 -17.61 7.51
C ASP A 27 4.93 -17.98 6.03
N VAL A 28 3.67 -18.04 5.59
CA VAL A 28 3.32 -18.32 4.19
C VAL A 28 3.89 -17.23 3.27
N LEU A 29 3.72 -15.95 3.62
CA LEU A 29 4.29 -14.85 2.84
C LEU A 29 5.82 -14.94 2.80
N SER A 30 6.46 -15.19 3.94
CA SER A 30 7.92 -15.32 4.02
C SER A 30 8.42 -16.46 3.12
N SER A 31 7.71 -17.58 3.08
CA SER A 31 8.04 -18.70 2.20
C SER A 31 7.96 -18.36 0.70
N LEU A 32 7.20 -17.35 0.30
CA LEU A 32 7.01 -16.94 -1.10
C LEU A 32 8.02 -15.89 -1.58
N THR A 33 8.86 -15.36 -0.68
CA THR A 33 9.79 -14.24 -0.98
C THR A 33 10.88 -14.57 -2.01
N HIS A 34 11.10 -15.84 -2.30
CA HIS A 34 12.04 -16.28 -3.33
C HIS A 34 11.55 -16.08 -4.77
N TRP A 35 10.25 -15.81 -4.97
CA TRP A 35 9.67 -15.54 -6.29
C TRP A 35 9.62 -14.04 -6.54
N GLU A 36 10.45 -13.56 -7.47
CA GLU A 36 10.56 -12.13 -7.80
C GLU A 36 9.23 -11.56 -8.32
N GLU A 37 8.49 -12.33 -9.11
CA GLU A 37 7.19 -11.91 -9.65
C GLU A 37 6.16 -11.68 -8.53
N VAL A 38 6.25 -12.46 -7.45
CA VAL A 38 5.39 -12.31 -6.27
C VAL A 38 5.75 -11.02 -5.52
N ILE A 39 7.04 -10.75 -5.33
CA ILE A 39 7.52 -9.52 -4.69
C ILE A 39 7.11 -8.28 -5.50
N ALA A 40 7.25 -8.30 -6.82
CA ALA A 40 6.83 -7.20 -7.69
C ALA A 40 5.32 -6.92 -7.58
N GLU A 41 4.51 -7.99 -7.49
CA GLU A 41 3.06 -7.87 -7.31
C GLU A 41 2.69 -7.29 -5.92
N TRP A 42 3.39 -7.72 -4.87
CA TRP A 42 3.18 -7.21 -3.51
C TRP A 42 3.57 -5.74 -3.38
N ASN A 43 4.66 -5.32 -4.02
CA ASN A 43 5.06 -3.92 -4.07
C ASN A 43 3.93 -3.05 -4.65
N THR A 44 3.35 -3.46 -5.77
CA THR A 44 2.21 -2.74 -6.40
C THR A 44 0.99 -2.69 -5.48
N THR A 45 0.70 -3.79 -4.79
CA THR A 45 -0.43 -3.88 -3.85
C THR A 45 -0.21 -2.99 -2.63
N LEU A 46 0.99 -3.00 -2.05
CA LEU A 46 1.38 -2.16 -0.92
C LEU A 46 1.33 -0.66 -1.28
N GLN A 47 1.81 -0.29 -2.46
CA GLN A 47 1.70 1.10 -2.95
C GLN A 47 0.24 1.55 -3.06
N THR A 48 -0.64 0.68 -3.56
CA THR A 48 -2.08 0.98 -3.64
C THR A 48 -2.68 1.15 -2.25
N LEU A 49 -2.35 0.25 -1.33
CA LEU A 49 -2.78 0.32 0.05
C LEU A 49 -2.34 1.60 0.75
N THR A 50 -1.06 1.97 0.63
CA THR A 50 -0.51 3.19 1.20
C THR A 50 -1.25 4.42 0.70
N ARG A 51 -1.56 4.49 -0.60
CA ARG A 51 -2.38 5.58 -1.16
C ARG A 51 -3.79 5.62 -0.58
N VAL A 52 -4.47 4.47 -0.50
CA VAL A 52 -5.82 4.40 0.07
C VAL A 52 -5.82 4.78 1.55
N LEU A 53 -4.85 4.29 2.33
CA LEU A 53 -4.72 4.63 3.75
C LEU A 53 -4.40 6.11 3.94
N ALA A 54 -3.49 6.69 3.15
CA ALA A 54 -3.19 8.12 3.20
C ALA A 54 -4.44 8.99 2.96
N ARG A 55 -5.25 8.64 1.96
CA ARG A 55 -6.52 9.33 1.69
C ARG A 55 -7.57 9.10 2.77
N THR A 56 -7.72 7.89 3.28
CA THR A 56 -8.80 7.55 4.22
C THR A 56 -8.51 7.99 5.66
N VAL A 57 -7.26 7.89 6.12
CA VAL A 57 -6.87 8.22 7.50
C VAL A 57 -6.44 9.68 7.63
N TYR A 58 -5.73 10.21 6.64
CA TYR A 58 -5.14 11.56 6.71
C TYR A 58 -5.76 12.55 5.73
N ASN A 59 -6.75 12.13 4.92
CA ASN A 59 -7.32 12.94 3.84
C ASN A 59 -6.25 13.54 2.90
N LEU A 60 -5.15 12.79 2.71
CA LEU A 60 -3.98 13.20 1.93
C LEU A 60 -3.94 12.45 0.60
N ASP A 61 -3.83 13.18 -0.50
CA ASP A 61 -3.57 12.60 -1.81
C ASP A 61 -2.05 12.57 -2.09
N LEU A 62 -1.47 11.38 -2.12
CA LEU A 62 -0.04 11.19 -2.40
C LEU A 62 0.34 11.48 -3.85
N ASP A 63 -0.62 11.46 -4.77
CA ASP A 63 -0.39 11.83 -6.17
C ASP A 63 -0.52 13.35 -6.40
N ASP A 64 -0.94 14.09 -5.37
CA ASP A 64 -1.30 15.50 -5.47
C ASP A 64 -0.97 16.26 -4.17
N LEU A 65 0.30 16.16 -3.78
CA LEU A 65 0.76 16.74 -2.52
C LEU A 65 0.70 18.28 -2.60
N PRO A 66 0.21 18.95 -1.54
CA PRO A 66 0.09 20.41 -1.52
C PRO A 66 1.44 21.12 -1.70
N LEU A 67 2.54 20.50 -1.29
CA LEU A 67 3.90 20.99 -1.51
C LEU A 67 4.31 20.97 -2.98
N ASP A 68 3.91 19.95 -3.74
CA ASP A 68 4.22 19.87 -5.17
C ASP A 68 3.49 20.96 -5.95
N ARG A 69 2.21 21.22 -5.62
CA ARG A 69 1.44 22.35 -6.16
C ARG A 69 2.12 23.71 -5.89
N LEU A 70 2.60 23.92 -4.68
CA LEU A 70 3.31 25.16 -4.29
C LEU A 70 4.65 25.31 -5.01
N SER A 71 5.36 24.20 -5.26
CA SER A 71 6.62 24.20 -6.01
C SER A 71 6.39 24.56 -7.49
N GLU A 72 5.32 24.03 -8.11
CA GLU A 72 4.94 24.36 -9.48
C GLU A 72 4.52 25.83 -9.63
N GLN A 73 3.73 26.36 -8.68
CA GLN A 73 3.34 27.77 -8.68
C GLN A 73 4.56 28.71 -8.58
N LYS A 74 5.57 28.34 -7.78
CA LYS A 74 6.83 29.11 -7.70
C LYS A 74 7.64 29.06 -8.99
N ARG A 75 7.69 27.93 -9.71
CA ARG A 75 8.36 27.84 -11.02
C ARG A 75 7.66 28.69 -12.09
N LYS A 76 6.32 28.70 -12.11
CA LYS A 76 5.54 29.50 -13.08
C LYS A 76 5.68 31.02 -12.87
N ARG A 77 5.87 31.50 -11.63
CA ARG A 77 6.12 32.93 -11.35
C ARG A 77 7.52 33.43 -11.73
N ARG A 78 8.47 32.54 -12.04
CA ARG A 78 9.85 32.89 -12.40
C ARG A 78 10.12 32.83 -13.92
N ARG A 79 9.11 32.47 -14.73
CA ARG A 79 9.13 32.57 -16.18
C ARG A 79 8.31 33.78 -16.61
#